data_AF-A0A969EZ23-F1
#
_entry.id   AF-A0A969EZ23-F1
#
_cell.length_a   1.000
_cell.length_b   1.000
_cell.length_c   1.000
_cell.angle_alpha   90.00
_cell.angle_beta   90.00
_cell.angle_gamma   90.00
#
_symmetry.space_group_name_H-M   'P 1'
#
loop_
_entity.id
_entity.type
_entity.pdbx_description
1 polymer ?
#
loop_
_entity_poly.entity_id
_entity_poly.type
_entity_poly.pdbx_seq_one_letter_code
_entity_poly.pdbx_strand_id
1 'polypeptide(L)'
;MLSINEDGISRISVLTLPGRRFVALPKLPGGVLLGIRFNATGERVAVTLSSARSTADAYVIDLGERSLTQWTKSEIGGIDETALVEPDLIRYPTFDAINGEPRTIPAFVYRPQRSGPHPVLVLIHGGPEAQFRPYFSATIAYLVNELGIAVVAPNVRGSAGYGKSYLQLDNAACGKTR
;
A
#
# COMPACT_ATOMS: atom_id res chain seq x y z
N MET A 1 16.80 2.77 -10.92
CA MET A 1 15.99 2.57 -9.70
C MET A 1 14.84 1.64 -10.02
N LEU A 2 14.47 0.81 -9.06
CA LEU A 2 13.35 -0.13 -9.13
C LEU A 2 12.35 0.29 -8.05
N SER A 3 11.08 0.37 -8.41
CA SER A 3 9.97 0.49 -7.46
C SER A 3 9.16 -0.79 -7.53
N ILE A 4 8.93 -1.40 -6.39
CA ILE A 4 8.24 -2.68 -6.24
C ILE A 4 6.99 -2.45 -5.41
N ASN A 5 5.90 -3.05 -5.85
CA ASN A 5 4.68 -3.15 -5.07
C ASN A 5 4.65 -4.52 -4.41
N GLU A 6 4.82 -4.55 -3.09
CA GLU A 6 4.77 -5.76 -2.27
C GLU A 6 3.44 -5.76 -1.51
N ASP A 7 2.47 -6.51 -2.02
CA ASP A 7 1.13 -6.66 -1.43
C ASP A 7 0.39 -5.33 -1.14
N GLY A 8 0.72 -4.25 -1.85
CA GLY A 8 0.14 -2.91 -1.67
C GLY A 8 1.10 -1.88 -1.09
N ILE A 9 2.23 -2.31 -0.51
CA ILE A 9 3.26 -1.44 0.07
C ILE A 9 4.36 -1.18 -0.96
N SER A 10 4.81 0.08 -1.07
CA SER A 10 5.94 0.42 -1.94
C SER A 10 7.28 0.05 -1.29
N ARG A 11 8.13 -0.62 -2.06
CA ARG A 11 9.58 -0.72 -1.81
C ARG A 11 10.34 -0.10 -2.96
N ILE A 12 11.52 0.45 -2.66
CA ILE A 12 12.42 0.94 -3.70
C ILE A 12 13.83 0.39 -3.49
N SER A 13 14.51 0.18 -4.62
CA SER A 13 15.93 -0.16 -4.66
C SER A 13 16.63 0.71 -5.68
N VAL A 14 17.79 1.25 -5.33
CA VAL A 14 18.63 2.05 -6.23
C VAL A 14 19.85 1.23 -6.62
N LEU A 15 20.29 1.36 -7.87
CA LEU A 15 21.44 0.65 -8.43
C LEU A 15 22.30 1.60 -9.24
N THR A 16 23.62 1.43 -9.18
CA THR A 16 24.58 2.23 -9.94
C THR A 16 24.74 1.74 -11.38
N LEU A 17 25.07 2.64 -12.30
CA LEU A 17 25.42 2.31 -13.68
C LEU A 17 26.72 3.02 -14.10
N PRO A 18 27.60 2.37 -14.89
CA PRO A 18 27.57 0.93 -15.19
C PRO A 18 27.92 0.08 -13.95
N GLY A 19 27.49 -1.19 -13.91
CA GLY A 19 27.87 -2.15 -12.85
C GLY A 19 26.72 -2.72 -12.01
N ARG A 20 25.52 -2.14 -12.05
CA ARG A 20 24.29 -2.67 -11.43
C ARG A 20 24.42 -3.03 -9.94
N ARG A 21 25.29 -2.32 -9.21
CA ARG A 21 25.46 -2.54 -7.77
C ARG A 21 24.37 -1.82 -7.00
N PHE A 22 23.72 -2.51 -6.07
CA PHE A 22 22.72 -1.89 -5.20
C PHE A 22 23.35 -0.83 -4.29
N VAL A 23 22.65 0.30 -4.16
CA VAL A 23 22.97 1.39 -3.24
C VAL A 23 22.18 1.17 -1.96
N ALA A 24 22.87 1.23 -0.82
CA ALA A 24 22.23 1.17 0.49
C ALA A 24 21.38 2.43 0.72
N LEU A 25 20.11 2.25 1.10
CA LEU A 25 19.18 3.33 1.39
C LEU A 25 18.98 3.48 2.90
N PRO A 26 18.57 4.67 3.40
CA PRO A 26 18.02 4.78 4.75
C PRO A 26 16.80 3.87 4.91
N LYS A 27 16.45 3.58 6.17
CA LYS A 27 15.16 2.98 6.48
C LYS A 27 14.04 3.95 6.08
N LEU A 28 13.20 3.55 5.13
CA LEU A 28 12.02 4.30 4.75
C LEU A 28 10.82 3.83 5.59
N PRO A 29 9.90 4.74 5.96
CA PRO A 29 8.62 4.33 6.54
C PRO A 29 7.85 3.42 5.56
N GLY A 30 7.04 2.53 6.11
CA GLY A 30 6.09 1.76 5.29
C GLY A 30 5.03 2.69 4.70
N GLY A 31 4.52 2.34 3.52
CA GLY A 31 3.46 3.10 2.88
C GLY A 31 3.50 3.03 1.36
N VAL A 32 2.88 4.02 0.74
CA VAL A 32 2.75 4.18 -0.70
C VAL A 32 3.67 5.30 -1.16
N LEU A 33 4.62 4.95 -2.02
CA LEU A 33 5.51 5.91 -2.69
C LEU A 33 4.95 6.29 -4.06
N LEU A 34 4.92 7.59 -4.33
CA LEU A 34 4.47 8.22 -5.56
C LEU A 34 5.53 9.23 -6.05
N GLY A 35 5.43 9.65 -7.31
CA GLY A 35 6.23 10.79 -7.79
C GLY A 35 7.76 10.62 -7.73
N ILE A 36 8.26 9.39 -7.75
CA ILE A 36 9.68 9.10 -7.50
C ILE A 36 10.54 9.66 -8.64
N ARG A 37 11.47 10.58 -8.34
CA ARG A 37 12.32 11.27 -9.33
C ARG A 37 13.75 11.47 -8.81
N PHE A 38 14.75 11.27 -9.67
CA PHE A 38 16.12 11.67 -9.37
C PHE A 38 16.31 13.17 -9.62
N ASN A 39 17.21 13.79 -8.87
CA ASN A 39 17.78 15.07 -9.25
C ASN A 39 18.74 14.89 -10.44
N ALA A 40 19.21 15.99 -11.04
CA ALA A 40 20.05 15.97 -12.23
C ALA A 40 21.38 15.21 -12.03
N THR A 41 21.96 15.22 -10.82
CA THR A 41 23.22 14.52 -10.52
C THR A 41 23.03 13.03 -10.22
N GLY A 42 21.79 12.59 -9.97
CA GLY A 42 21.48 11.21 -9.60
C GLY A 42 21.82 10.85 -8.14
N GLU A 43 22.23 11.82 -7.32
CA GLU A 43 22.65 11.63 -5.93
C GLU A 43 21.48 11.70 -4.94
N ARG A 44 20.36 12.30 -5.37
CA ARG A 44 19.16 12.46 -4.55
C ARG A 44 17.92 11.95 -5.26
N VAL A 45 16.99 11.40 -4.49
CA VAL A 45 15.69 10.94 -4.97
C VAL A 45 14.59 11.66 -4.21
N ALA A 46 13.78 12.44 -4.92
CA ALA A 46 12.55 13.00 -4.39
C ALA A 46 11.42 11.96 -4.50
N VAL A 47 10.64 11.83 -3.43
CA VAL A 47 9.47 10.94 -3.36
C VAL A 47 8.31 11.62 -2.64
N THR A 48 7.10 11.32 -3.04
CA THR A 48 5.92 11.55 -2.20
C THR A 48 5.63 10.25 -1.44
N LEU A 49 5.50 10.32 -0.13
CA LEU A 49 5.18 9.18 0.73
C LEU A 49 3.87 9.46 1.46
N SER A 50 2.96 8.49 1.46
CA SER A 50 1.79 8.46 2.32
C SER A 50 1.63 7.08 2.95
N SER A 51 1.15 7.00 4.18
CA SER A 51 0.76 5.74 4.82
C SER A 51 -0.62 5.88 5.45
N ALA A 52 -1.15 4.80 6.01
CA ALA A 52 -2.39 4.86 6.80
C ALA A 52 -2.30 5.85 7.98
N ARG A 53 -1.08 6.17 8.43
CA ARG A 53 -0.80 7.06 9.57
C ARG A 53 -0.24 8.42 9.19
N SER A 54 0.02 8.69 7.92
CA SER A 54 0.54 9.98 7.49
C SER A 54 -0.01 10.40 6.14
N THR A 55 -0.43 11.66 6.07
CA THR A 55 -0.75 12.36 4.83
C THR A 55 0.39 12.25 3.80
N ALA A 56 0.07 12.59 2.56
CA ALA A 56 1.06 12.59 1.49
C ALA A 56 2.02 13.78 1.67
N ASP A 57 3.28 13.49 1.95
CA ASP A 57 4.33 14.51 2.11
C ASP A 57 5.51 14.27 1.17
N ALA A 58 6.22 15.35 0.84
CA ALA A 58 7.42 15.31 0.03
C ALA A 58 8.64 14.98 0.89
N TYR A 59 9.41 13.99 0.43
CA TYR A 59 10.67 13.57 1.03
C TYR A 59 11.79 13.58 0.00
N VAL A 60 13.00 13.80 0.48
CA VAL A 60 14.23 13.60 -0.29
C VAL A 60 15.09 12.55 0.40
N ILE A 61 15.49 11.56 -0.37
CA ILE A 61 16.49 10.56 0.00
C ILE A 61 17.83 11.01 -0.55
N ASP A 62 18.80 11.25 0.33
CA ASP A 62 20.19 11.46 -0.07
C ASP A 62 20.92 10.11 -0.09
N LEU A 63 21.44 9.73 -1.25
CA LEU A 63 22.05 8.41 -1.46
C LEU A 63 23.49 8.33 -0.92
N GLY A 64 24.17 9.47 -0.81
CA GLY A 64 25.52 9.57 -0.28
C GLY A 64 25.51 9.53 1.25
N GLU A 65 24.71 10.41 1.85
CA GLU A 65 24.55 10.50 3.31
C GLU A 65 23.69 9.39 3.89
N ARG A 66 22.90 8.72 3.04
CA ARG A 66 21.90 7.72 3.44
C ARG A 66 20.91 8.31 4.45
N SER A 67 20.42 9.50 4.15
CA SER A 67 19.49 10.25 4.97
C SER A 67 18.14 10.40 4.27
N LEU A 68 17.07 10.54 5.05
CA LEU A 68 15.72 10.83 4.59
C LEU A 68 15.28 12.13 5.23
N THR A 69 15.01 13.14 4.41
CA THR A 69 14.55 14.45 4.87
C THR A 69 13.11 14.68 4.41
N GLN A 70 12.22 14.94 5.37
CA GLN A 70 10.85 15.36 5.11
C GLN A 70 10.82 16.87 4.85
N TRP A 71 10.33 17.29 3.69
CA TRP A 71 10.28 18.70 3.27
C TRP A 71 8.94 19.37 3.58
N THR A 72 7.86 18.60 3.60
CA THR A 72 6.51 19.11 3.90
C THR A 72 5.92 18.34 5.07
N LYS A 73 5.05 19.02 5.82
CA LYS A 73 4.19 18.41 6.83
C LYS A 73 2.77 18.86 6.52
N SER A 74 2.04 18.03 5.79
CA SER A 74 0.70 18.34 5.34
C SER A 74 -0.27 18.26 6.52
N GLU A 75 -1.27 19.15 6.51
CA GLU A 75 -2.29 19.19 7.53
C GLU A 75 -3.20 17.95 7.47
N ILE A 76 -3.58 17.45 8.64
CA ILE A 76 -4.41 16.26 8.76
C ILE A 76 -5.87 16.57 9.12
N GLY A 77 -6.27 17.84 8.99
CA GLY A 77 -7.66 18.27 9.19
C GLY A 77 -8.17 18.14 10.62
N GLY A 78 -7.30 18.24 11.63
CA GLY A 78 -7.66 18.14 13.05
C GLY A 78 -7.85 16.71 13.57
N ILE A 79 -7.55 15.70 12.76
CA ILE A 79 -7.51 14.29 13.20
C ILE A 79 -6.32 14.09 14.14
N ASP A 80 -6.54 13.38 15.24
CA ASP A 80 -5.45 12.96 16.13
C ASP A 80 -4.57 11.91 15.44
N GLU A 81 -3.34 12.29 15.06
CA GLU A 81 -2.37 11.39 14.43
C GLU A 81 -2.04 10.16 15.30
N THR A 82 -2.15 10.29 16.62
CA THR A 82 -1.88 9.19 17.55
C THR A 82 -2.96 8.12 17.49
N ALA A 83 -4.18 8.51 17.10
CA ALA A 83 -5.31 7.62 16.90
C ALA A 83 -5.26 6.89 15.54
N LEU A 84 -4.39 7.28 14.60
CA LEU A 84 -4.30 6.61 13.30
C LEU A 84 -3.73 5.19 13.44
N VAL A 85 -4.41 4.25 12.80
CA VAL A 85 -4.12 2.81 12.88
C VAL A 85 -3.51 2.32 11.56
N GLU A 86 -2.39 1.62 11.64
CA GLU A 86 -1.90 0.83 10.51
C GLU A 86 -2.78 -0.42 10.33
N PRO A 87 -3.18 -0.76 9.09
CA PRO A 87 -3.94 -1.98 8.86
C PRO A 87 -3.06 -3.23 8.95
N ASP A 88 -3.67 -4.33 9.39
CA ASP A 88 -3.06 -5.64 9.22
C ASP A 88 -3.30 -6.14 7.80
N LEU A 89 -2.25 -6.61 7.13
CA LEU A 89 -2.38 -7.40 5.91
C LEU A 89 -2.64 -8.86 6.28
N ILE A 90 -3.85 -9.33 6.02
CA ILE A 90 -4.24 -10.73 6.23
C ILE A 90 -4.44 -11.45 4.89
N ARG A 91 -4.46 -12.78 4.93
CA ARG A 91 -4.86 -13.64 3.81
C ARG A 91 -5.92 -14.62 4.29
N TYR A 92 -7.01 -14.74 3.54
CA TYR A 92 -8.10 -15.67 3.86
C TYR A 92 -8.41 -16.57 2.66
N PRO A 93 -8.85 -17.83 2.88
CA PRO A 93 -9.12 -18.76 1.78
C PRO A 93 -10.31 -18.31 0.92
N THR A 94 -10.26 -18.62 -0.38
CA THR A 94 -11.38 -18.50 -1.33
C THR A 94 -11.88 -19.89 -1.74
N PHE A 95 -12.95 -19.93 -2.54
CA PHE A 95 -13.63 -21.16 -2.95
C PHE A 95 -12.79 -22.06 -3.87
N ASP A 96 -11.79 -21.53 -4.57
CA ASP A 96 -10.96 -22.26 -5.53
C ASP A 96 -9.59 -22.65 -4.95
N ALA A 97 -9.01 -23.72 -5.49
CA ALA A 97 -7.73 -24.29 -5.06
C ALA A 97 -6.75 -24.43 -6.24
N ILE A 98 -5.45 -24.44 -5.94
CA ILE A 98 -4.38 -24.86 -6.86
C ILE A 98 -3.66 -26.03 -6.21
N ASN A 99 -3.49 -27.14 -6.92
CA ASN A 99 -2.78 -28.33 -6.44
C ASN A 99 -3.32 -28.87 -5.10
N GLY A 100 -4.63 -28.75 -4.86
CA GLY A 100 -5.28 -29.19 -3.62
C GLY A 100 -5.28 -28.16 -2.49
N GLU A 101 -4.55 -27.05 -2.62
CA GLU A 101 -4.48 -25.99 -1.61
C GLU A 101 -5.42 -24.82 -1.96
N PRO A 102 -6.27 -24.34 -1.02
CA PRO A 102 -7.12 -23.18 -1.26
C PRO A 102 -6.27 -21.97 -1.64
N ARG A 103 -6.67 -21.27 -2.70
CA ARG A 103 -6.13 -19.94 -2.97
C ARG A 103 -6.53 -19.02 -1.83
N THR A 104 -5.79 -17.93 -1.67
CA THR A 104 -6.09 -16.90 -0.69
C THR A 104 -6.30 -15.53 -1.32
N ILE A 105 -7.14 -14.73 -0.68
CA ILE A 105 -7.35 -13.31 -1.00
C ILE A 105 -6.64 -12.47 0.06
N PRO A 106 -5.73 -11.57 -0.34
CA PRO A 106 -5.13 -10.59 0.57
C PRO A 106 -6.13 -9.49 0.90
N ALA A 107 -6.14 -9.03 2.15
CA ALA A 107 -6.95 -7.90 2.59
C ALA A 107 -6.24 -7.07 3.65
N PHE A 108 -6.39 -5.75 3.57
CA PHE A 108 -6.01 -4.84 4.65
C PHE A 108 -7.16 -4.69 5.63
N VAL A 109 -6.88 -4.85 6.92
CA VAL A 109 -7.89 -4.76 7.98
C VAL A 109 -7.50 -3.67 8.97
N TYR A 110 -8.30 -2.60 8.99
CA TYR A 110 -8.21 -1.54 9.99
C TYR A 110 -9.13 -1.88 11.16
N ARG A 111 -8.58 -1.86 12.38
CA ARG A 111 -9.32 -2.18 13.61
C ARG A 111 -9.38 -0.96 14.53
N PRO A 112 -10.55 -0.62 15.09
CA PRO A 112 -10.66 0.40 16.12
C PRO A 112 -9.83 0.05 17.35
N GLN A 113 -9.19 1.04 17.99
CA GLN A 113 -8.44 0.87 19.24
C GLN A 113 -9.36 0.92 20.48
N ARG A 114 -10.54 0.29 20.42
CA ARG A 114 -11.50 0.22 21.53
C ARG A 114 -12.05 -1.20 21.65
N SER A 115 -12.65 -1.54 22.78
CA SER A 115 -13.25 -2.87 22.98
C SER A 115 -14.36 -3.14 21.97
N GLY A 116 -14.35 -4.34 21.37
CA GLY A 116 -15.40 -4.81 20.46
C GLY A 116 -16.63 -5.39 21.17
N PRO A 117 -17.57 -5.98 20.40
CA PRO A 117 -17.52 -6.19 18.95
C PRO A 117 -17.69 -4.89 18.14
N HIS A 118 -17.17 -4.88 16.91
CA HIS A 118 -17.27 -3.73 16.00
C HIS A 118 -18.19 -4.03 14.82
N PRO A 119 -19.01 -3.07 14.36
CA PRO A 119 -19.54 -3.11 13.00
C PRO A 119 -18.39 -3.17 11.99
N VAL A 120 -18.63 -3.83 10.85
CA VAL A 120 -17.62 -4.02 9.80
C VAL A 120 -18.10 -3.42 8.49
N LEU A 121 -17.26 -2.59 7.88
CA LEU A 121 -17.41 -2.11 6.52
C LEU A 121 -16.43 -2.83 5.61
N VAL A 122 -16.94 -3.45 4.53
CA VAL A 122 -16.11 -4.04 3.48
C VAL A 122 -15.93 -3.02 2.36
N LEU A 123 -14.70 -2.56 2.17
CA LEU A 123 -14.34 -1.54 1.18
C LEU A 123 -13.80 -2.21 -0.08
N ILE A 124 -14.64 -2.33 -1.10
CA ILE A 124 -14.23 -2.85 -2.41
C ILE A 124 -13.73 -1.70 -3.28
N HIS A 125 -12.50 -1.79 -3.77
CA HIS A 125 -11.96 -0.82 -4.71
C HIS A 125 -12.57 -1.03 -6.12
N GLY A 126 -12.71 0.04 -6.89
CA GLY A 126 -13.23 -0.01 -8.26
C GLY A 126 -12.14 -0.23 -9.31
N GLY A 127 -12.57 -0.53 -10.54
CA GLY A 127 -11.73 -0.57 -11.74
C GLY A 127 -11.02 -1.91 -12.00
N PRO A 128 -10.86 -2.30 -13.27
CA PRO A 128 -9.97 -3.41 -13.63
C PRO A 128 -8.51 -3.04 -13.32
N GLU A 129 -7.72 -4.02 -12.91
CA GLU A 129 -6.29 -3.88 -12.59
C GLU A 129 -5.94 -2.88 -11.47
N ALA A 130 -6.95 -2.36 -10.75
CA ALA A 130 -6.74 -1.53 -9.58
C ALA A 130 -6.31 -2.37 -8.36
N GLN A 131 -5.88 -1.70 -7.30
CA GLN A 131 -5.52 -2.33 -6.04
C GLN A 131 -5.80 -1.35 -4.91
N PHE A 132 -6.35 -1.84 -3.80
CA PHE A 132 -6.29 -1.13 -2.52
C PHE A 132 -4.86 -1.10 -1.98
N ARG A 133 -4.40 0.10 -1.64
CA ARG A 133 -3.10 0.35 -1.00
C ARG A 133 -3.32 1.25 0.21
N PRO A 134 -2.61 1.05 1.33
CA PRO A 134 -2.85 1.79 2.58
C PRO A 134 -2.15 3.16 2.56
N TYR A 135 -2.63 4.06 1.72
CA TYR A 135 -2.34 5.50 1.83
C TYR A 135 -3.31 6.15 2.83
N PHE A 136 -3.05 7.40 3.22
CA PHE A 136 -3.89 8.10 4.17
C PHE A 136 -5.29 8.35 3.61
N SER A 137 -6.31 7.96 4.37
CA SER A 137 -7.71 8.23 4.06
C SER A 137 -8.41 8.80 5.28
N ALA A 138 -8.79 10.07 5.23
CA ALA A 138 -9.58 10.71 6.27
C ALA A 138 -10.90 9.97 6.53
N THR A 139 -11.50 9.38 5.48
CA THR A 139 -12.70 8.56 5.58
C THR A 139 -12.46 7.29 6.40
N ILE A 140 -11.39 6.54 6.11
CA ILE A 140 -11.07 5.33 6.88
C ILE A 140 -10.71 5.71 8.32
N ALA A 141 -9.92 6.76 8.51
CA ALA A 141 -9.58 7.27 9.84
C ALA A 141 -10.84 7.60 10.65
N TYR A 142 -11.79 8.33 10.06
CA TYR A 142 -13.06 8.67 10.72
C TYR A 142 -13.92 7.44 11.05
N LEU A 143 -14.06 6.50 10.11
CA LEU A 143 -14.81 5.25 10.32
C LEU A 143 -14.23 4.44 11.49
N VAL A 144 -12.90 4.31 11.53
CA VAL A 144 -12.21 3.45 12.49
C VAL A 144 -12.10 4.11 13.86
N ASN A 145 -11.71 5.39 13.89
CA ASN A 145 -11.36 6.08 15.13
C ASN A 145 -12.58 6.68 15.81
N GLU A 146 -13.46 7.35 15.05
CA GLU A 146 -14.61 8.05 15.62
C GLU A 146 -15.83 7.14 15.72
N LEU A 147 -16.13 6.40 14.65
CA LEU A 147 -17.34 5.55 14.60
C LEU A 147 -17.11 4.14 15.15
N GLY A 148 -15.86 3.74 15.37
CA GLY A 148 -15.54 2.40 15.87
C GLY A 148 -15.94 1.29 14.89
N ILE A 149 -15.93 1.56 13.59
CA ILE A 149 -16.21 0.62 12.51
C ILE A 149 -14.89 0.03 12.01
N ALA A 150 -14.76 -1.30 12.04
CA ALA A 150 -13.63 -1.97 11.41
C ALA A 150 -13.78 -1.91 9.88
N VAL A 151 -12.68 -1.66 9.17
CA VAL A 151 -12.68 -1.60 7.70
C VAL A 151 -11.86 -2.77 7.15
N VAL A 152 -12.46 -3.56 6.29
CA VAL A 152 -11.80 -4.66 5.56
C VAL A 152 -11.73 -4.27 4.09
N ALA A 153 -10.52 -4.07 3.56
CA ALA A 153 -10.27 -3.71 2.18
C ALA A 153 -9.56 -4.87 1.45
N PRO A 154 -10.32 -5.82 0.86
CA PRO A 154 -9.76 -6.92 0.13
C PRO A 154 -9.23 -6.47 -1.24
N ASN A 155 -8.08 -7.03 -1.62
CA ASN A 155 -7.56 -6.98 -2.97
C ASN A 155 -8.01 -8.24 -3.71
N VAL A 156 -9.24 -8.19 -4.21
CA VAL A 156 -9.91 -9.32 -4.89
C VAL A 156 -9.11 -9.80 -6.10
N ARG A 157 -9.41 -11.00 -6.59
CA ARG A 157 -8.81 -11.54 -7.83
C ARG A 157 -8.90 -10.52 -8.96
N GLY A 158 -7.85 -10.41 -9.78
CA GLY A 158 -7.72 -9.34 -10.77
C GLY A 158 -7.03 -8.08 -10.24
N SER A 159 -6.81 -7.95 -8.93
CA SER A 159 -6.08 -6.79 -8.40
C SER A 159 -4.62 -6.81 -8.81
N ALA A 160 -4.06 -5.63 -9.12
CA ALA A 160 -2.63 -5.48 -9.34
C ALA A 160 -1.82 -5.68 -8.05
N GLY A 161 -0.49 -5.78 -8.17
CA GLY A 161 0.42 -5.91 -7.02
C GLY A 161 0.72 -7.34 -6.56
N TYR A 162 0.08 -8.35 -7.17
CA TYR A 162 0.23 -9.78 -6.81
C TYR A 162 0.74 -10.65 -7.98
N GLY A 163 1.35 -10.01 -8.99
CA GLY A 163 1.88 -10.66 -10.18
C GLY A 163 0.84 -10.91 -11.28
N LYS A 164 1.34 -11.19 -12.49
CA LYS A 164 0.51 -11.32 -13.71
C LYS A 164 -0.53 -12.43 -13.61
N SER A 165 -0.20 -13.54 -12.96
CA SER A 165 -1.12 -14.67 -12.80
C SER A 165 -2.32 -14.30 -11.94
N TYR A 166 -2.15 -13.49 -10.88
CA TYR A 166 -3.25 -13.03 -10.03
C TYR A 166 -4.10 -11.95 -10.72
N LEU A 167 -3.44 -11.05 -11.45
CA LEU A 167 -4.05 -10.00 -12.27
C LEU A 167 -4.99 -10.57 -13.34
N GLN A 168 -4.74 -11.78 -13.83
CA GLN A 168 -5.56 -12.42 -14.87
C GLN A 168 -6.74 -13.24 -14.31
N LEU A 169 -6.92 -13.32 -12.99
CA LEU A 169 -7.93 -14.18 -12.38
C LEU A 169 -9.37 -13.64 -12.44
N ASP A 170 -9.56 -12.37 -12.79
CA ASP A 170 -10.89 -11.77 -13.06
C ASP A 170 -11.28 -11.83 -14.54
N ASN A 171 -10.31 -12.08 -15.43
CA ASN A 171 -10.55 -12.26 -16.86
C ASN A 171 -11.27 -13.58 -17.12
N ALA A 172 -12.60 -13.51 -17.21
CA ALA A 172 -13.37 -14.58 -17.84
C ALA A 172 -13.19 -14.50 -19.36
N ALA A 173 -13.08 -15.64 -20.03
CA ALA A 173 -13.36 -15.68 -21.47
C ALA A 173 -14.83 -15.28 -21.66
N CYS A 174 -15.08 -14.13 -22.28
CA CYS A 174 -16.41 -13.77 -22.73
C CYS A 174 -16.87 -14.86 -23.72
N GLY A 175 -17.87 -15.68 -23.34
CA GLY A 175 -18.48 -16.67 -24.25
C GLY A 175 -18.37 -18.16 -23.90
N LYS A 176 -18.25 -18.57 -22.64
CA LYS A 176 -18.63 -19.94 -22.26
C LYS A 176 -19.94 -19.94 -21.49
N THR A 177 -21.05 -20.00 -22.26
CA THR A 177 -22.35 -20.43 -21.78
C THR A 177 -22.21 -21.80 -21.12
N ARG A 178 -22.83 -21.97 -19.95
CA ARG A 178 -23.09 -23.27 -19.34
C ARG A 178 -24.02 -24.10 -20.21
#